data_AF-A0A3D2LDA7-F1
#
_entry.id   AF-A0A3D2LDA7-F1
#
_cell.length_a   1.000
_cell.length_b   1.000
_cell.length_c   1.000
_cell.angle_alpha   90.00
_cell.angle_beta   90.00
_cell.angle_gamma   90.00
#
_symmetry.space_group_name_H-M   'P 1'
#
loop_
_entity.id
_entity.type
_entity.pdbx_description
1 polymer ?
#
loop_
_entity_poly.entity_id
_entity_poly.type
_entity_poly.pdbx_seq_one_letter_code
_entity_poly.pdbx_strand_id
1 'polypeptide(L)'
;MIDVLRMSAEDFLSEVTVTDQEVATVYEASKSERYSEPDTRTYVELMFSSREAARTAFGLLAAGADPASVEGVASRETRTGRRESVSDPLLAEAMFGAGKQSGALFGPAERGDQWLVARLVSVQPGAVFPLEQVEGE
;
A
#
# COMPACT_ATOMS: atom_id res chain seq x y z
N MET A 1 -20.11 -33.76 48.49
CA MET A 1 -21.14 -32.76 48.18
C MET A 1 -20.43 -31.73 47.32
N ILE A 2 -20.84 -31.57 46.06
CA ILE A 2 -20.14 -30.74 45.08
C ILE A 2 -20.63 -29.30 45.23
N ASP A 3 -19.73 -28.39 45.60
CA ASP A 3 -19.98 -26.95 45.54
C ASP A 3 -19.59 -26.44 44.15
N VAL A 4 -20.60 -25.97 43.42
CA VAL A 4 -20.46 -25.35 42.09
C VAL A 4 -20.01 -23.92 42.31
N LEU A 5 -18.74 -23.61 42.00
CA LEU A 5 -18.26 -22.24 41.94
C LEU A 5 -18.96 -21.51 40.78
N ARG A 6 -19.89 -20.63 41.14
CA ARG A 6 -20.49 -19.63 40.26
C ARG A 6 -19.46 -18.50 40.06
N MET A 7 -18.72 -18.53 38.96
CA MET A 7 -17.94 -17.37 38.52
C MET A 7 -18.89 -16.39 37.81
N SER A 8 -19.13 -15.24 38.42
CA SER A 8 -19.86 -14.11 37.83
C SER A 8 -18.94 -13.35 36.87
N ALA A 9 -19.46 -12.95 35.71
CA ALA A 9 -18.76 -12.23 34.65
C ALA A 9 -18.55 -10.73 34.96
N GLU A 10 -18.15 -10.40 36.18
CA GLU A 10 -18.09 -9.01 36.66
C GLU A 10 -16.65 -8.50 36.85
N ASP A 11 -15.63 -9.32 36.59
CA ASP A 11 -14.22 -9.01 36.89
C ASP A 11 -13.38 -8.59 35.67
N PHE A 12 -14.01 -8.30 34.53
CA PHE A 12 -13.33 -7.85 33.29
C PHE A 12 -13.68 -6.41 32.89
N LEU A 13 -14.02 -5.55 33.84
CA LEU A 13 -13.98 -4.10 33.62
C LEU A 13 -12.57 -3.61 33.93
N SER A 14 -11.61 -3.97 33.08
CA SER A 14 -10.41 -3.14 32.93
C SER A 14 -10.89 -1.81 32.39
N GLU A 15 -10.96 -0.84 33.29
CA GLU A 15 -11.13 0.58 32.99
C GLU A 15 -9.95 0.99 32.09
N VAL A 16 -10.13 0.79 30.78
CA VAL A 16 -9.22 1.31 29.76
C VAL A 16 -9.39 2.82 29.82
N THR A 17 -8.60 3.45 30.68
CA THR A 17 -8.32 4.87 30.59
C THR A 17 -7.56 5.03 29.29
N VAL A 18 -8.31 5.26 28.20
CA VAL A 18 -7.75 5.69 26.93
C VAL A 18 -7.08 7.02 27.25
N THR A 19 -5.76 7.01 27.38
CA THR A 19 -5.01 8.23 27.59
C THR A 19 -5.16 9.08 26.32
N ASP A 20 -5.47 10.37 26.48
CA ASP A 20 -5.70 11.31 25.36
C ASP A 20 -4.53 11.36 24.35
N GLN A 21 -3.36 10.86 24.76
CA GLN A 21 -2.14 10.79 23.97
C GLN A 21 -2.19 9.72 22.85
N GLU A 22 -2.94 8.63 23.03
CA GLU A 22 -3.14 7.61 21.97
C GLU A 22 -4.23 8.04 20.97
N VAL A 23 -5.20 8.85 21.40
CA VAL A 23 -6.23 9.42 20.52
C VAL A 23 -5.60 10.41 19.56
N ALA A 24 -4.67 11.26 20.01
CA ALA A 24 -4.03 12.26 19.14
C ALA A 24 -3.31 11.63 17.94
N THR A 25 -2.56 10.53 18.12
CA THR A 25 -1.83 9.88 17.01
C THR A 25 -2.78 9.21 16.01
N VAL A 26 -3.86 8.58 16.46
CA VAL A 26 -4.87 7.97 15.59
C VAL A 26 -5.74 9.03 14.91
N TYR A 27 -6.01 10.14 15.60
CA TYR A 27 -6.85 11.24 15.11
C TYR A 27 -6.12 12.12 14.08
N GLU A 28 -4.82 12.37 14.25
CA GLU A 28 -3.97 13.06 13.25
C GLU A 28 -3.82 12.24 11.95
N ALA A 29 -3.66 10.92 12.08
CA ALA A 29 -3.57 10.01 10.93
C ALA A 29 -4.88 9.97 10.14
N SER A 30 -6.03 9.87 10.84
CA SER A 30 -7.35 9.79 10.19
C SER A 30 -7.88 11.13 9.68
N LYS A 31 -7.48 12.26 10.28
CA LYS A 31 -7.78 13.60 9.74
C LYS A 31 -7.00 13.92 8.48
N SER A 32 -5.70 13.62 8.47
CA SER A 32 -4.87 13.84 7.28
C SER A 32 -5.44 13.09 6.07
N GLU A 33 -5.86 11.83 6.24
CA GLU A 33 -6.51 11.06 5.16
C GLU A 33 -7.88 11.60 4.72
N ARG A 34 -8.63 12.27 5.61
CA ARG A 34 -9.94 12.88 5.31
C ARG A 34 -9.85 14.26 4.67
N TYR A 35 -8.74 14.95 4.88
CA TYR A 35 -8.50 16.32 4.41
C TYR A 35 -7.25 16.43 3.54
N SER A 36 -6.83 15.33 2.90
CA SER A 36 -5.80 15.35 1.86
C SER A 36 -6.39 14.90 0.53
N GLU A 37 -5.90 15.49 -0.56
CA GLU A 37 -6.12 14.89 -1.87
C GLU A 37 -5.58 13.45 -1.92
N PRO A 38 -6.09 12.58 -2.80
CA PRO A 38 -5.53 11.25 -3.01
C PRO A 38 -4.05 11.31 -3.38
N ASP A 39 -3.27 10.35 -2.89
CA ASP A 39 -1.85 10.28 -3.21
C ASP A 39 -1.61 9.92 -4.70
N THR A 40 -0.51 10.42 -5.24
CA THR A 40 -0.03 10.09 -6.57
C THR A 40 1.18 9.19 -6.44
N ARG A 41 1.26 8.12 -7.23
CA ARG A 41 2.38 7.18 -7.19
C ARG A 41 2.97 7.02 -8.57
N THR A 42 4.29 6.81 -8.60
CA THR A 42 5.01 6.44 -9.81
C THR A 42 5.54 5.03 -9.66
N TYR A 43 5.25 4.15 -10.61
CA TYR A 43 5.74 2.79 -10.65
C TYR A 43 6.16 2.40 -12.07
N VAL A 44 7.05 1.43 -12.16
CA VAL A 44 7.54 0.91 -13.44
C VAL A 44 6.95 -0.48 -13.65
N GLU A 45 6.33 -0.70 -14.79
CA GLU A 45 5.87 -1.99 -15.29
C GLU A 45 6.89 -2.56 -16.28
N LEU A 46 7.26 -3.82 -16.09
CA LEU A 46 8.16 -4.58 -16.95
C LEU A 46 7.41 -5.82 -17.43
N MET A 47 7.26 -5.94 -18.74
CA MET A 47 6.60 -7.08 -19.36
C MET A 47 7.63 -8.04 -19.95
N PHE A 48 7.44 -9.35 -19.74
CA PHE A 48 8.34 -10.39 -20.22
C PHE A 48 7.58 -11.43 -21.02
N SER A 49 8.21 -12.00 -22.05
CA SER A 49 7.65 -13.08 -22.86
C SER A 49 7.66 -14.44 -22.15
N SER A 50 8.33 -14.57 -21.01
CA SER A 50 8.39 -15.82 -20.26
C SER A 50 8.34 -15.60 -18.76
N ARG A 51 7.75 -16.58 -18.06
CA ARG A 51 7.69 -16.61 -16.59
C ARG A 51 9.06 -16.59 -15.96
N GLU A 52 10.02 -17.29 -16.56
CA GLU A 52 11.37 -17.41 -16.03
C GLU A 52 12.11 -16.07 -16.06
N ALA A 53 12.04 -15.35 -17.19
CA ALA A 53 12.62 -14.01 -17.30
C ALA A 53 11.99 -13.04 -16.27
N ALA A 54 10.67 -13.09 -16.11
CA ALA A 54 9.98 -12.28 -15.11
C ALA A 54 10.40 -12.64 -13.67
N ARG A 55 10.58 -13.93 -13.35
CA ARG A 55 11.07 -14.36 -12.03
C ARG A 55 12.48 -13.87 -11.74
N THR A 56 13.37 -13.94 -12.73
CA THR A 56 14.74 -13.43 -12.61
C THR A 56 14.73 -11.92 -12.38
N ALA A 57 13.97 -11.17 -13.18
CA ALA A 57 13.80 -9.73 -13.01
C ALA A 57 13.24 -9.36 -11.64
N PHE A 58 12.21 -10.07 -11.15
CA PHE A 58 11.66 -9.86 -9.82
C PHE A 58 12.73 -10.03 -8.73
N GLY A 59 13.58 -11.07 -8.85
CA GLY A 59 14.71 -11.27 -7.94
C GLY A 59 15.73 -10.13 -7.97
N LEU A 60 16.09 -9.63 -9.16
CA LEU A 60 17.00 -8.50 -9.32
C LEU A 60 16.43 -7.22 -8.68
N LEU A 61 15.16 -6.92 -8.93
CA LEU A 61 14.49 -5.76 -8.35
C LEU A 61 14.38 -5.86 -6.83
N ALA A 62 14.11 -7.06 -6.31
CA ALA A 62 14.10 -7.32 -4.87
C ALA A 62 15.50 -7.14 -4.23
N ALA A 63 16.56 -7.40 -4.98
CA ALA A 63 17.93 -7.09 -4.60
C ALA A 63 18.30 -5.61 -4.75
N GLY A 64 17.36 -4.77 -5.20
CA GLY A 64 17.53 -3.32 -5.31
C GLY A 64 17.97 -2.82 -6.69
N ALA A 65 18.12 -3.69 -7.69
CA ALA A 65 18.50 -3.29 -9.05
C ALA A 65 17.54 -2.25 -9.63
N ASP A 66 18.08 -1.31 -10.39
CA ASP A 66 17.28 -0.27 -11.06
C ASP A 66 16.35 -0.93 -12.10
N PRO A 67 15.03 -0.65 -12.10
CA PRO A 67 14.14 -1.10 -13.17
C PRO A 67 14.64 -0.81 -14.58
N ALA A 68 15.36 0.29 -14.80
CA ALA A 68 15.93 0.66 -16.10
C ALA A 68 17.07 -0.27 -16.56
N SER A 69 17.80 -0.89 -15.62
CA SER A 69 18.93 -1.79 -15.93
C SER A 69 18.50 -3.24 -16.19
N VAL A 70 17.22 -3.57 -15.99
CA VAL A 70 16.72 -4.93 -16.25
C VAL A 70 16.70 -5.20 -17.75
N GLU A 71 17.31 -6.29 -18.19
CA GLU A 71 17.33 -6.73 -19.59
C GLU A 71 16.23 -7.77 -19.88
N GLY A 72 16.03 -8.10 -21.16
CA GLY A 72 15.07 -9.14 -21.58
C GLY A 72 13.60 -8.73 -21.47
N VAL A 73 13.32 -7.43 -21.29
CA VAL A 73 11.96 -6.85 -21.25
C VAL A 73 11.39 -6.77 -22.66
N ALA A 74 10.17 -7.28 -22.84
CA ALA A 74 9.37 -7.09 -24.04
C ALA A 74 8.80 -5.66 -24.11
N SER A 75 8.40 -5.10 -22.97
CA SER A 75 8.03 -3.69 -22.84
C SER A 75 8.36 -3.16 -21.45
N ARG A 76 8.55 -1.84 -21.37
CA ARG A 76 8.78 -1.10 -20.13
C ARG A 76 7.97 0.17 -20.16
N GLU A 77 7.16 0.38 -19.14
CA GLU A 77 6.36 1.59 -19.00
C GLU A 77 6.54 2.19 -17.61
N THR A 78 6.72 3.50 -17.55
CA THR A 78 6.62 4.25 -16.29
C THR A 78 5.23 4.84 -16.21
N ARG A 79 4.52 4.52 -15.13
CA ARG A 79 3.15 4.95 -14.88
C ARG A 79 3.16 5.90 -13.69
N THR A 80 2.52 7.05 -13.84
CA THR A 80 2.30 8.01 -12.76
C THR A 80 0.82 8.33 -12.69
N GLY A 81 0.24 8.21 -11.50
CA GLY A 81 -1.18 8.52 -11.31
C GLY A 81 -1.69 8.13 -9.93
N ARG A 82 -3.01 8.21 -9.79
CA ARG A 82 -3.73 7.83 -8.57
C ARG A 82 -4.26 6.40 -8.69
N ARG A 83 -4.74 5.83 -7.58
CA ARG A 83 -5.20 4.43 -7.52
C ARG A 83 -6.30 4.13 -8.54
N GLU A 84 -7.23 5.06 -8.75
CA GLU A 84 -8.36 4.94 -9.67
C GLU A 84 -7.96 4.83 -11.15
N SER A 85 -6.73 5.22 -11.49
CA SER A 85 -6.19 5.08 -12.85
C SER A 85 -5.71 3.66 -13.17
N VAL A 86 -5.69 2.77 -12.18
CA VAL A 86 -5.19 1.39 -12.30
C VAL A 86 -6.38 0.43 -12.35
N SER A 87 -6.69 -0.07 -13.54
CA SER A 87 -7.82 -0.97 -13.76
C SER A 87 -7.65 -2.36 -13.14
N ASP A 88 -6.41 -2.80 -12.96
CA ASP A 88 -6.09 -4.10 -12.37
C ASP A 88 -6.10 -4.00 -10.84
N PRO A 89 -7.05 -4.67 -10.14
CA PRO A 89 -7.21 -4.52 -8.70
C PRO A 89 -6.01 -5.08 -7.90
N LEU A 90 -5.31 -6.10 -8.42
CA LEU A 90 -4.16 -6.68 -7.73
C LEU A 90 -2.93 -5.78 -7.86
N LEU A 91 -2.73 -5.21 -9.05
CA LEU A 91 -1.69 -4.21 -9.26
C LEU A 91 -1.98 -2.94 -8.46
N ALA A 92 -3.23 -2.47 -8.47
CA ALA A 92 -3.67 -1.31 -7.68
C ALA A 92 -3.40 -1.53 -6.19
N GLU A 93 -3.71 -2.71 -5.65
CA GLU A 93 -3.41 -3.03 -4.25
C GLU A 93 -1.91 -3.13 -3.97
N ALA A 94 -1.13 -3.72 -4.87
CA ALA A 94 0.31 -3.82 -4.69
C ALA A 94 1.01 -2.45 -4.72
N MET A 95 0.52 -1.53 -5.56
CA MET A 95 1.12 -0.20 -5.74
C MET A 95 0.54 0.85 -4.80
N PHE A 96 -0.75 0.78 -4.46
CA PHE A 96 -1.50 1.79 -3.67
C PHE A 96 -2.05 1.27 -2.35
N GLY A 97 -1.77 0.01 -1.97
CA GLY A 97 -2.20 -0.55 -0.70
C GLY A 97 -1.65 0.22 0.51
N ALA A 98 -2.33 0.08 1.65
CA ALA A 98 -1.91 0.70 2.90
C ALA A 98 -0.47 0.27 3.27
N GLY A 99 0.35 1.23 3.69
CA GLY A 99 1.74 0.98 4.09
C GLY A 99 2.72 0.66 2.95
N LYS A 100 2.30 0.66 1.68
CA LYS A 100 3.22 0.46 0.55
C LYS A 100 4.10 1.69 0.37
N GLN A 101 5.40 1.47 0.21
CA GLN A 101 6.41 2.51 0.00
C GLN A 101 7.27 2.22 -1.23
N SER A 102 8.11 3.18 -1.62
CA SER A 102 9.10 2.98 -2.69
C SER A 102 9.87 1.68 -2.49
N GLY A 103 10.03 0.92 -3.58
CA GLY A 103 10.59 -0.42 -3.57
C GLY A 103 9.55 -1.54 -3.49
N ALA A 104 8.28 -1.27 -3.19
CA ALA A 104 7.25 -2.30 -3.22
C ALA A 104 7.17 -2.99 -4.59
N LEU A 105 7.05 -4.32 -4.60
CA LEU A 105 7.05 -5.14 -5.80
C LEU A 105 5.72 -5.82 -6.04
N PHE A 106 5.45 -6.10 -7.31
CA PHE A 106 4.32 -6.90 -7.77
C PHE A 106 4.79 -7.90 -8.85
N GLY A 107 4.13 -9.07 -8.88
CA GLY A 107 4.39 -10.12 -9.85
C GLY A 107 5.43 -11.16 -9.38
N PRO A 108 5.92 -12.03 -10.30
CA PRO A 108 5.48 -12.17 -11.69
C PRO A 108 4.01 -12.54 -11.81
N ALA A 109 3.24 -11.76 -12.56
CA ALA A 109 1.81 -11.96 -12.76
C ALA A 109 1.50 -12.17 -14.24
N GLU A 110 0.76 -13.23 -14.57
CA GLU A 110 0.42 -13.58 -15.95
C GLU A 110 -0.60 -12.59 -16.56
N ARG A 111 -0.33 -12.09 -17.77
CA ARG A 111 -1.16 -11.14 -18.52
C ARG A 111 -1.23 -11.62 -19.98
N GLY A 112 -2.20 -12.48 -20.27
CA GLY A 112 -2.28 -13.14 -21.58
C GLY A 112 -1.09 -14.10 -21.77
N ASP A 113 -0.32 -13.90 -22.83
CA ASP A 113 0.91 -14.65 -23.14
C ASP A 113 2.18 -14.04 -22.52
N GLN A 114 2.05 -12.94 -21.78
CA GLN A 114 3.15 -12.21 -21.17
C GLN A 114 3.10 -12.21 -19.63
N TRP A 115 4.19 -11.75 -19.01
CA TRP A 115 4.38 -11.74 -17.56
C TRP A 115 4.78 -10.36 -17.06
N LEU A 116 3.95 -9.79 -16.18
CA LEU A 116 4.16 -8.48 -15.58
C LEU A 116 4.96 -8.58 -14.28
N VAL A 117 5.95 -7.72 -14.14
CA VAL A 117 6.58 -7.36 -12.87
C VAL A 117 6.50 -5.85 -12.73
N ALA A 118 6.11 -5.35 -11.55
CA ALA A 118 6.09 -3.91 -11.30
C ALA A 118 6.83 -3.54 -10.02
N ARG A 119 7.44 -2.34 -10.02
CA ARG A 119 8.10 -1.76 -8.84
C ARG A 119 7.59 -0.35 -8.60
N LEU A 120 7.13 -0.09 -7.38
CA LEU A 120 6.81 1.24 -6.89
C LEU A 120 8.09 2.06 -6.75
N VAL A 121 8.17 3.19 -7.45
CA VAL A 121 9.36 4.06 -7.47
C VAL A 121 9.21 5.23 -6.52
N SER A 122 8.04 5.87 -6.50
CA SER A 122 7.78 7.01 -5.61
C SER A 122 6.32 7.08 -5.15
N VAL A 123 6.14 7.65 -3.97
CA VAL A 123 4.84 7.99 -3.39
C VAL A 123 4.87 9.49 -3.12
N GLN A 124 3.91 10.21 -3.69
CA GLN A 124 3.71 11.64 -3.51
C GLN A 124 2.39 11.81 -2.75
N PRO A 125 2.44 12.20 -1.46
CA PRO A 125 1.23 12.51 -0.70
C PRO A 125 0.43 13.59 -1.40
N GLY A 126 -0.90 13.49 -1.36
CA GLY A 126 -1.75 14.58 -1.84
C GLY A 126 -1.62 15.83 -0.96
N ALA A 127 -2.04 16.97 -1.49
CA ALA A 127 -2.04 18.22 -0.74
C ALA A 127 -2.95 18.09 0.49
N VAL A 128 -2.44 18.45 1.67
CA VAL A 128 -3.22 18.53 2.91
C VAL A 128 -3.89 19.90 2.95
N PHE A 129 -5.22 19.93 3.06
CA PHE A 129 -5.95 21.18 3.27
C PHE A 129 -5.74 21.64 4.72
N PRO A 130 -5.26 22.86 4.97
CA PRO A 130 -5.14 23.39 6.32
C PRO A 130 -6.53 23.52 6.96
N LEU A 131 -6.62 23.26 8.27
CA LEU A 131 -7.87 23.26 9.06
C LEU A 131 -8.68 24.56 8.90
N GLU A 132 -8.00 25.69 8.67
CA GLU A 132 -8.60 27.02 8.45
C GLU A 132 -9.56 27.08 7.24
N GLN A 133 -9.44 26.13 6.30
CA GLN A 133 -10.27 26.08 5.10
C GLN A 133 -11.52 25.18 5.27
N VAL A 134 -11.60 24.40 6.37
CA VAL A 134 -12.68 23.43 6.63
C VAL A 134 -13.78 24.02 7.53
N GLU A 135 -13.48 25.06 8.32
CA GLU A 135 -14.44 25.66 9.26
C GLU A 135 -15.43 26.66 8.62
N GLY A 136 -15.46 26.74 7.28
CA GLY A 136 -16.24 27.73 6.52
C GLY A 136 -17.42 27.20 5.70
N GLU A 137 -17.72 25.89 5.71
CA GLU A 137 -18.91 25.30 5.06
C GLU A 137 -19.93 24.73 6.05
#